data_AF-A0A662ZDZ8-F1
#
_entry.id   AF-A0A662ZDZ8-F1
#
_cell.length_a   1.000
_cell.length_b   1.000
_cell.length_c   1.000
_cell.angle_alpha   90.00
_cell.angle_beta   90.00
_cell.angle_gamma   90.00
#
_symmetry.space_group_name_H-M   'P 1'
#
loop_
_entity.id
_entity.type
_entity.pdbx_description
1 polymer ?
#
loop_
_entity_poly.entity_id
_entity_poly.type
_entity_poly.pdbx_seq_one_letter_code
_entity_poly.pdbx_strand_id
1 'polypeptide(L)'
;MKINSYELEGKLKQQIEGVYIFSGNDPFWLDEATATVQNYAVKAGFTKDNIYTFSDDELKTDELIEAMSSPGLFADRVLVKLKIHDLKVKGKKLLEICSECINPSLLLIIHVPRLSLAELNKNKPLLFLADHGIISIFYDPDQRQIIDFIRRRAYSLGLSLNQGATAILYSAYEGNVEGMVQVLQKMELCGLKGEINEEQMREHISSDAHFSAFDYIESLIDPSVPVERRVQIMEVLLENGVTAMELVSRTGSALGTLHEMRTILDTTGSLENYFNNHRLLKSYKAKRNLYLNGARNNSLKELHHLIDLLTKADFLVRNFEDEEAVMVLKEIAVALSKKQLRLYTDD
;
A
#
# COMPACT_ATOMS: atom_id res chain seq x y z
N MET A 1 3.66 2.10 -28.83
CA MET A 1 2.84 0.86 -28.74
C MET A 1 2.25 0.70 -27.35
N LYS A 2 0.96 0.39 -27.22
CA LYS A 2 0.32 0.10 -25.92
C LYS A 2 0.39 -1.39 -25.59
N ILE A 3 0.78 -1.74 -24.37
CA ILE A 3 0.81 -3.13 -23.87
C ILE A 3 0.24 -3.22 -22.45
N ASN A 4 -0.19 -4.42 -22.06
CA ASN A 4 -0.54 -4.69 -20.67
C ASN A 4 0.73 -4.91 -19.83
N SER A 5 0.65 -4.69 -18.51
CA SER A 5 1.81 -4.76 -17.61
C SER A 5 2.49 -6.13 -17.63
N TYR A 6 1.73 -7.22 -17.77
CA TYR A 6 2.25 -8.59 -17.85
C TYR A 6 3.00 -8.92 -19.15
N GLU A 7 2.85 -8.10 -20.20
CA GLU A 7 3.52 -8.31 -21.50
C GLU A 7 4.90 -7.63 -21.55
N LEU A 8 5.19 -6.76 -20.58
CA LEU A 8 6.38 -5.91 -20.54
C LEU A 8 7.67 -6.75 -20.62
N GLU A 9 7.79 -7.77 -19.78
CA GLU A 9 9.01 -8.59 -19.75
C GLU A 9 9.23 -9.38 -21.05
N GLY A 10 8.13 -9.86 -21.66
CA GLY A 10 8.19 -10.55 -22.96
C GLY A 10 8.69 -9.62 -24.07
N LYS A 11 8.28 -8.34 -24.05
CA LYS A 11 8.77 -7.34 -25.00
C LYS A 11 10.23 -6.98 -24.74
N LEU A 12 10.62 -6.75 -23.49
CA LEU A 12 12.00 -6.46 -23.12
C LEU A 12 13.00 -7.56 -23.52
N LYS A 13 12.57 -8.82 -23.53
CA LYS A 13 13.37 -9.95 -24.03
C LYS A 13 13.62 -9.90 -25.54
N GLN A 14 12.69 -9.33 -26.31
CA GLN A 14 12.83 -9.19 -27.76
C GLN A 14 13.70 -7.98 -28.10
N GLN A 15 13.33 -6.82 -27.57
CA GLN A 15 14.00 -5.55 -27.84
C GLN A 15 13.68 -4.54 -26.73
N ILE A 16 14.68 -3.75 -26.36
CA ILE A 16 14.49 -2.57 -25.51
C ILE A 16 14.16 -1.35 -26.40
N GLU A 17 13.13 -0.61 -26.03
CA GLU A 17 12.69 0.60 -26.72
C GLU A 17 13.29 1.85 -26.06
N GLY A 18 13.30 2.98 -26.78
CA GLY A 18 13.86 4.24 -26.25
C GLY A 18 12.98 4.93 -25.21
N VAL A 19 11.67 4.64 -25.19
CA VAL A 19 10.70 5.31 -24.31
C VAL A 19 9.76 4.30 -23.64
N TYR A 20 9.55 4.45 -22.33
CA TYR A 20 8.57 3.72 -21.55
C TYR A 20 7.70 4.69 -20.76
N ILE A 21 6.38 4.60 -20.93
CA ILE A 21 5.41 5.39 -20.18
C ILE A 21 4.62 4.42 -19.31
N PHE A 22 4.74 4.56 -18.00
CA PHE A 22 3.98 3.81 -17.03
C PHE A 22 2.93 4.70 -16.38
N SER A 23 1.67 4.33 -16.56
CA SER A 23 0.53 5.09 -16.08
C SER A 23 -0.20 4.29 -15.02
N GLY A 24 -0.27 4.80 -13.80
CA GLY A 24 -0.90 4.10 -12.68
C GLY A 24 -1.03 4.98 -11.45
N ASN A 25 -1.75 4.47 -10.45
CA ASN A 25 -1.97 5.18 -9.19
C ASN A 25 -1.10 4.64 -8.05
N ASP A 26 -0.72 3.37 -8.12
CA ASP A 26 0.09 2.70 -7.11
C ASP A 26 1.57 2.73 -7.53
N PRO A 27 2.43 3.50 -6.82
CA PRO A 27 3.84 3.63 -7.15
C PRO A 27 4.59 2.30 -7.17
N PHE A 28 4.22 1.36 -6.30
CA PHE A 28 4.91 0.07 -6.17
C PHE A 28 5.00 -0.66 -7.51
N TRP A 29 3.89 -0.73 -8.25
CA TRP A 29 3.84 -1.41 -9.54
C TRP A 29 4.61 -0.67 -10.65
N LEU A 30 4.63 0.65 -10.60
CA LEU A 30 5.38 1.47 -11.53
C LEU A 30 6.90 1.31 -11.30
N ASP A 31 7.30 1.24 -10.04
CA ASP A 31 8.69 1.02 -9.63
C ASP A 31 9.16 -0.39 -9.98
N GLU A 32 8.32 -1.40 -9.80
CA GLU A 32 8.58 -2.78 -10.23
C GLU A 32 8.81 -2.89 -11.75
N ALA A 33 7.96 -2.24 -12.54
CA ALA A 33 8.11 -2.18 -13.98
C ALA A 33 9.39 -1.43 -14.38
N THR A 34 9.70 -0.35 -13.66
CA THR A 34 10.90 0.46 -13.87
C THR A 34 12.16 -0.33 -13.57
N ALA A 35 12.23 -1.01 -12.43
CA ALA A 35 13.34 -1.88 -12.08
C ALA A 35 13.54 -2.98 -13.12
N THR A 36 12.46 -3.53 -13.65
CA THR A 36 12.50 -4.49 -14.76
C THR A 36 13.16 -3.87 -16.00
N VAL A 37 12.67 -2.72 -16.49
CA VAL A 37 13.28 -2.04 -17.65
C VAL A 37 14.75 -1.71 -17.39
N GLN A 38 15.10 -1.19 -16.21
CA GLN A 38 16.47 -0.87 -15.86
C GLN A 38 17.40 -2.09 -15.90
N ASN A 39 16.94 -3.22 -15.39
CA ASN A 39 17.72 -4.46 -15.41
C ASN A 39 18.02 -4.92 -16.84
N TYR A 40 17.08 -4.76 -17.78
CA TYR A 40 17.32 -5.03 -19.20
C TYR A 40 18.19 -3.93 -19.85
N ALA A 41 18.03 -2.67 -19.45
CA ALA A 41 18.86 -1.56 -19.94
C ALA A 41 20.34 -1.77 -19.59
N VAL A 42 20.65 -2.17 -18.35
CA VAL A 42 22.03 -2.45 -17.95
C VAL A 42 22.64 -3.57 -18.80
N LYS A 43 21.86 -4.63 -19.09
CA LYS A 43 22.29 -5.71 -20.01
C LYS A 43 22.46 -5.22 -21.45
N ALA A 44 21.74 -4.18 -21.86
CA ALA A 44 21.83 -3.56 -23.17
C ALA A 44 22.95 -2.52 -23.29
N GLY A 45 23.76 -2.31 -22.25
CA GLY A 45 24.92 -1.41 -22.26
C GLY A 45 24.70 -0.03 -21.63
N PHE A 46 23.61 0.18 -20.89
CA PHE A 46 23.44 1.37 -20.05
C PHE A 46 24.23 1.21 -18.73
N THR A 47 24.88 2.27 -18.26
CA THR A 47 25.64 2.26 -17.00
C THR A 47 24.78 2.76 -15.85
N LYS A 48 25.10 2.31 -14.62
CA LYS A 48 24.37 2.73 -13.42
C LYS A 48 24.62 4.19 -13.04
N ASP A 49 25.81 4.71 -13.37
CA ASP A 49 26.21 6.08 -13.06
C ASP A 49 25.49 7.12 -13.93
N ASN A 50 24.84 6.68 -15.01
CA ASN A 50 24.10 7.51 -15.96
C ASN A 50 22.59 7.38 -15.84
N ILE A 51 22.11 7.22 -14.62
CA ILE A 51 20.68 7.11 -14.31
C ILE A 51 20.25 8.37 -13.57
N TYR A 52 19.48 9.23 -14.24
CA TYR A 52 18.91 10.44 -13.65
C TYR A 52 17.47 10.18 -13.26
N THR A 53 17.05 10.67 -12.09
CA THR A 53 15.67 10.54 -11.61
C THR A 53 15.16 11.91 -11.21
N PHE A 54 14.01 12.29 -11.76
CA PHE A 54 13.38 13.57 -11.53
C PHE A 54 11.91 13.43 -11.13
N SER A 55 11.42 14.40 -10.36
CA SER A 55 10.01 14.57 -10.01
C SER A 55 9.54 15.96 -10.43
N ASP A 56 8.34 16.08 -10.97
CA ASP A 56 7.76 17.36 -11.40
C ASP A 56 7.60 18.38 -10.27
N ASP A 57 7.58 17.99 -9.00
CA ASP A 57 7.52 18.96 -7.88
C ASP A 57 8.78 19.83 -7.79
N GLU A 58 9.96 19.22 -7.96
CA GLU A 58 11.26 19.84 -7.66
C GLU A 58 12.09 20.17 -8.91
N LEU A 59 11.69 19.62 -10.07
CA LEU A 59 12.47 19.70 -11.30
C LEU A 59 12.50 21.11 -11.91
N LYS A 60 13.71 21.57 -12.25
CA LYS A 60 13.96 22.68 -13.18
C LYS A 60 14.08 22.14 -14.61
N THR A 61 13.48 22.83 -15.57
CA THR A 61 13.44 22.35 -16.98
C THR A 61 14.82 22.20 -17.60
N ASP A 62 15.77 23.06 -17.23
CA ASP A 62 17.11 23.06 -17.82
C ASP A 62 17.91 21.81 -17.40
N GLU A 63 17.73 21.36 -16.16
CA GLU A 63 18.35 20.12 -15.63
C GLU A 63 17.84 18.89 -16.39
N LEU A 64 16.56 18.86 -16.77
CA LEU A 64 15.98 17.79 -17.58
C LEU A 64 16.59 17.78 -18.99
N ILE A 65 16.66 18.94 -19.64
CA ILE A 65 17.22 19.08 -20.99
C ILE A 65 18.69 18.62 -21.00
N GLU A 66 19.47 19.05 -20.01
CA GLU A 66 20.87 18.67 -19.86
C GLU A 66 21.03 17.15 -19.72
N ALA A 67 20.27 16.52 -18.81
CA ALA A 67 20.32 15.07 -18.59
C ALA A 67 19.88 14.26 -19.83
N MET A 68 18.92 14.76 -20.60
CA MET A 68 18.44 14.07 -21.81
C MET A 68 19.37 14.24 -23.02
N SER A 69 20.12 15.35 -23.07
CA SER A 69 20.95 15.72 -24.23
C SER A 69 22.41 15.29 -24.09
N SER A 70 22.90 15.05 -22.86
CA SER A 70 24.29 14.73 -22.60
C SER A 70 24.41 13.36 -21.92
N PRO A 71 24.92 12.33 -22.62
CA PRO A 71 25.25 11.05 -21.98
C PRO A 71 26.53 11.14 -21.12
N GLY A 72 27.15 12.31 -20.98
CA GLY A 72 28.38 12.51 -20.23
C GLY A 72 29.64 12.18 -21.03
N LEU A 73 30.81 12.52 -20.49
CA LEU A 73 32.10 12.39 -21.20
C LEU A 73 32.58 10.93 -21.34
N PHE A 74 32.02 10.02 -20.54
CA PHE A 74 32.49 8.64 -20.37
C PHE A 74 31.42 7.59 -20.66
N ALA A 75 30.29 7.97 -21.24
CA ALA A 75 29.23 7.06 -21.53
C ALA A 75 28.45 7.47 -22.77
N ASP A 76 28.03 6.46 -23.52
CA ASP A 76 27.37 6.63 -24.81
C ASP A 76 25.85 6.62 -24.70
N ARG A 77 25.32 6.32 -23.51
CA ARG A 77 23.89 6.15 -23.25
C ARG A 77 23.49 6.69 -21.88
N VAL A 78 22.26 7.19 -21.79
CA VAL A 78 21.70 7.77 -20.57
C VAL A 78 20.29 7.26 -20.32
N LEU A 79 19.97 6.99 -19.06
CA LEU A 79 18.64 6.62 -18.63
C LEU A 79 18.06 7.76 -17.80
N VAL A 80 16.95 8.33 -18.24
CA VAL A 80 16.23 9.37 -17.50
C VAL A 80 14.90 8.81 -17.01
N LYS A 81 14.65 8.93 -15.72
CA LYS A 81 13.34 8.68 -15.10
C LYS A 81 12.68 9.99 -14.76
N LEU A 82 11.43 10.14 -15.14
CA LEU A 82 10.64 11.33 -14.85
C LEU A 82 9.30 10.93 -14.25
N LYS A 83 9.06 11.36 -13.00
CA LYS A 83 7.76 11.23 -12.35
C LYS A 83 6.97 12.53 -12.51
N ILE A 84 5.75 12.42 -13.01
CA ILE A 84 4.82 13.54 -13.17
C ILE A 84 3.58 13.25 -12.35
N HIS A 85 3.25 14.11 -11.38
CA HIS A 85 2.06 13.98 -10.54
C HIS A 85 0.85 14.70 -11.14
N ASP A 86 1.04 15.81 -11.88
CA ASP A 86 -0.05 16.51 -12.58
C ASP A 86 0.28 16.79 -14.06
N LEU A 87 -0.52 16.20 -14.95
CA LEU A 87 -0.40 16.34 -16.41
C LEU A 87 -0.87 17.70 -16.97
N LYS A 88 -1.44 18.59 -16.14
CA LYS A 88 -2.03 19.85 -16.62
C LYS A 88 -1.00 20.82 -17.20
N VAL A 89 -0.34 21.63 -16.35
CA VAL A 89 0.49 22.74 -16.82
C VAL A 89 1.96 22.34 -16.83
N LYS A 90 2.53 22.04 -15.65
CA LYS A 90 3.95 21.66 -15.54
C LYS A 90 4.23 20.34 -16.24
N GLY A 91 3.42 19.30 -15.98
CA GLY A 91 3.55 18.00 -16.64
C GLY A 91 3.49 18.07 -18.16
N LYS A 92 2.56 18.85 -18.73
CA LYS A 92 2.49 19.05 -20.19
C LYS A 92 3.77 19.66 -20.76
N LYS A 93 4.31 20.71 -20.12
CA LYS A 93 5.57 21.35 -20.53
C LYS A 93 6.75 20.36 -20.47
N LEU A 94 6.82 19.54 -19.42
CA LEU A 94 7.86 18.52 -19.30
C LEU A 94 7.74 17.46 -20.39
N LEU A 95 6.53 17.02 -20.74
CA LEU A 95 6.31 16.08 -21.85
C LEU A 95 6.65 16.69 -23.22
N GLU A 96 6.38 17.98 -23.43
CA GLU A 96 6.81 18.71 -24.64
C GLU A 96 8.33 18.70 -24.76
N ILE A 97 9.05 19.07 -23.68
CA ILE A 97 10.52 18.99 -23.62
C ILE A 97 11.00 17.57 -23.92
N CYS A 98 10.40 16.57 -23.26
CA CYS A 98 10.79 15.18 -23.48
C CYS A 98 10.61 14.76 -24.94
N SER A 99 9.55 15.22 -25.61
CA SER A 99 9.27 14.91 -27.01
C SER A 99 10.31 15.53 -27.95
N GLU A 100 10.83 16.71 -27.61
CA GLU A 100 11.85 17.42 -28.40
C GLU A 100 13.26 16.86 -28.21
N CYS A 101 13.56 16.27 -27.04
CA CYS A 101 14.89 15.79 -26.69
C CYS A 101 15.16 14.28 -26.94
N ILE A 102 14.20 13.53 -27.50
CA ILE A 102 14.41 12.10 -27.82
C ILE A 102 15.60 11.92 -28.77
N ASN A 103 16.46 10.96 -28.45
CA ASN A 103 17.60 10.57 -29.28
C ASN A 103 17.93 9.07 -29.11
N PRO A 104 18.72 8.47 -30.01
CA PRO A 104 19.02 7.02 -29.99
C PRO A 104 19.80 6.52 -28.77
N SER A 105 20.47 7.41 -28.04
CA SER A 105 21.28 7.09 -26.86
C SER A 105 20.52 7.25 -25.55
N LEU A 106 19.28 7.73 -25.60
CA LEU A 106 18.44 7.98 -24.44
C LEU A 106 17.46 6.82 -24.23
N LEU A 107 17.35 6.39 -22.97
CA LEU A 107 16.23 5.59 -22.47
C LEU A 107 15.42 6.43 -21.49
N LEU A 108 14.18 6.75 -21.86
CA LEU A 108 13.29 7.57 -21.06
C LEU A 108 12.21 6.71 -20.40
N ILE A 109 12.08 6.78 -19.07
CA ILE A 109 10.99 6.15 -18.32
C ILE A 109 10.15 7.25 -17.66
N ILE A 110 8.86 7.33 -18.01
CA ILE A 110 7.96 8.35 -17.48
C ILE A 110 6.87 7.69 -16.63
N HIS A 111 6.72 8.14 -15.39
CA HIS A 111 5.57 7.81 -14.56
C HIS A 111 4.55 8.94 -14.65
N VAL A 112 3.30 8.57 -14.90
CA VAL A 112 2.17 9.50 -14.93
C VAL A 112 1.00 8.92 -14.15
N PRO A 113 0.04 9.75 -13.67
CA PRO A 113 -1.16 9.24 -13.04
C PRO A 113 -1.93 8.34 -14.01
N ARG A 114 -2.85 7.51 -13.48
CA ARG A 114 -3.63 6.59 -14.32
C ARG A 114 -4.44 7.37 -15.38
N LEU A 115 -4.09 7.14 -16.65
CA LEU A 115 -4.67 7.79 -17.82
C LEU A 115 -5.95 7.08 -18.24
N SER A 116 -6.98 7.87 -18.55
CA SER A 116 -8.08 7.42 -19.41
C SER A 116 -7.64 7.41 -20.89
N LEU A 117 -8.34 6.63 -21.72
CA LEU A 117 -8.14 6.63 -23.18
C LEU A 117 -8.33 8.03 -23.79
N ALA A 118 -9.27 8.80 -23.25
CA ALA A 118 -9.54 10.16 -23.71
C ALA A 118 -8.38 11.12 -23.41
N GLU A 119 -7.75 11.01 -22.23
CA GLU A 119 -6.60 11.83 -21.86
C GLU A 119 -5.37 11.50 -22.68
N LEU A 120 -5.09 10.21 -22.90
CA LEU A 120 -4.02 9.75 -23.77
C LEU A 120 -4.14 10.34 -25.18
N ASN A 121 -5.33 10.27 -25.78
CA ASN A 121 -5.55 10.75 -27.15
C ASN A 121 -5.55 12.28 -27.28
N LYS A 122 -5.87 13.02 -26.21
CA LYS A 122 -5.89 14.49 -26.22
C LYS A 122 -4.50 15.09 -25.97
N ASN A 123 -3.63 14.39 -25.26
CA ASN A 123 -2.31 14.89 -24.91
C ASN A 123 -1.30 14.58 -26.04
N LYS A 124 -1.14 15.52 -26.97
CA LYS A 124 -0.29 15.35 -28.16
C LYS A 124 1.17 14.95 -27.84
N PRO A 125 1.88 15.59 -26.89
CA PRO A 125 3.21 15.14 -26.47
C PRO A 125 3.23 13.70 -25.99
N LEU A 126 2.27 13.31 -25.15
CA LEU A 126 2.21 11.96 -24.60
C LEU A 126 1.94 10.91 -25.69
N LEU A 127 1.08 11.24 -26.67
CA LEU A 127 0.84 10.39 -27.84
C LEU A 127 2.10 10.24 -28.70
N PHE A 128 2.82 11.34 -28.96
CA PHE A 128 4.09 11.30 -29.70
C PHE A 128 5.12 10.41 -29.02
N LEU A 129 5.30 10.55 -27.70
CA LEU A 129 6.19 9.69 -26.90
C LEU A 129 5.76 8.23 -26.94
N ALA A 130 4.45 7.95 -26.89
CA ALA A 130 3.90 6.61 -26.97
C ALA A 130 4.11 5.96 -28.35
N ASP A 131 4.21 6.75 -29.43
CA ASP A 131 4.55 6.26 -30.77
C ASP A 131 6.04 5.90 -30.90
N HIS A 132 6.91 6.51 -30.09
CA HIS A 132 8.37 6.25 -30.05
C HIS A 132 8.79 5.24 -28.97
N GLY A 133 7.84 4.51 -28.39
CA GLY A 133 8.16 3.51 -27.37
C GLY A 133 6.98 2.69 -26.91
N ILE A 134 6.96 2.35 -25.62
CA ILE A 134 5.94 1.51 -24.99
C ILE A 134 5.15 2.32 -23.96
N ILE A 135 3.83 2.21 -24.00
CA ILE A 135 2.95 2.69 -22.92
C ILE A 135 2.25 1.50 -22.26
N SER A 136 2.30 1.45 -20.93
CA SER A 136 1.60 0.45 -20.14
C SER A 136 0.76 1.11 -19.04
N ILE A 137 -0.51 0.69 -18.96
CA ILE A 137 -1.46 1.20 -17.98
C ILE A 137 -1.62 0.16 -16.87
N PHE A 138 -1.31 0.56 -15.65
CA PHE A 138 -1.41 -0.23 -14.44
C PHE A 138 -2.75 0.04 -13.77
N TYR A 139 -3.51 -1.04 -13.61
CA TYR A 139 -4.74 -1.06 -12.82
C TYR A 139 -4.43 -1.66 -11.46
N ASP A 140 -5.28 -1.33 -10.48
CA ASP A 140 -5.18 -1.89 -9.14
C ASP A 140 -5.39 -3.41 -9.25
N PRO A 141 -4.41 -4.22 -8.82
CA PRO A 141 -4.48 -5.66 -8.99
C PRO A 141 -5.53 -6.28 -8.07
N ASP A 142 -6.15 -7.35 -8.52
CA ASP A 142 -7.02 -8.15 -7.66
C ASP A 142 -6.21 -9.03 -6.70
N GLN A 143 -6.89 -9.65 -5.74
CA GLN A 143 -6.28 -10.53 -4.75
C GLN A 143 -5.48 -11.67 -5.39
N ARG A 144 -5.96 -12.26 -6.49
CA ARG A 144 -5.28 -13.38 -7.14
C ARG A 144 -3.98 -12.91 -7.77
N GLN A 145 -4.01 -11.77 -8.45
CA GLN A 145 -2.83 -11.15 -9.05
C GLN A 145 -1.77 -10.81 -8.02
N ILE A 146 -2.17 -10.29 -6.85
CA ILE A 146 -1.25 -10.02 -5.73
C ILE A 146 -0.64 -11.33 -5.22
N ILE A 147 -1.46 -12.36 -4.97
CA ILE A 147 -0.98 -13.66 -4.49
C ILE A 147 0.01 -14.29 -5.48
N ASP A 148 -0.29 -14.25 -6.77
CA ASP A 148 0.58 -14.79 -7.81
C ASP A 148 1.88 -14.00 -7.95
N PHE A 149 1.82 -12.68 -7.77
CA PHE A 149 3.02 -11.84 -7.69
C PHE A 149 3.89 -12.20 -6.48
N ILE A 150 3.30 -12.30 -5.29
CA ILE A 150 4.01 -12.62 -4.05
C ILE A 150 4.66 -14.01 -4.12
N ARG A 151 3.98 -15.01 -4.68
CA ARG A 151 4.56 -16.34 -4.89
C ARG A 151 5.74 -16.31 -5.86
N ARG A 152 5.64 -15.58 -6.97
CA ARG A 152 6.76 -15.42 -7.90
C ARG A 152 7.93 -14.68 -7.26
N ARG A 153 7.66 -13.65 -6.46
CA ARG A 153 8.68 -12.91 -5.71
C ARG A 153 9.37 -13.81 -4.70
N ALA A 154 8.63 -14.57 -3.90
CA ALA A 154 9.19 -15.56 -2.98
C ALA A 154 10.12 -16.53 -3.71
N TYR A 155 9.68 -17.06 -4.86
CA TYR A 155 10.48 -17.97 -5.69
C TYR A 155 11.78 -17.33 -6.16
N SER A 156 11.76 -16.05 -6.56
CA SER A 156 12.97 -15.33 -6.96
C SER A 156 13.98 -15.13 -5.83
N LEU A 157 13.53 -15.19 -4.57
CA LEU A 157 14.34 -15.12 -3.34
C LEU A 157 14.72 -16.53 -2.82
N GLY A 158 14.46 -17.59 -3.60
CA GLY A 158 14.75 -18.97 -3.20
C GLY A 158 13.77 -19.56 -2.18
N LEU A 159 12.61 -18.94 -2.01
CA LEU A 159 11.53 -19.37 -1.10
C LEU A 159 10.34 -19.95 -1.89
N SER A 160 9.60 -20.89 -1.31
CA SER A 160 8.33 -21.38 -1.87
C SER A 160 7.26 -21.32 -0.80
N LEU A 161 6.19 -20.56 -1.00
CA LEU A 161 5.12 -20.45 -0.01
C LEU A 161 4.05 -21.51 -0.27
N ASN A 162 3.74 -22.32 0.74
CA ASN A 162 2.56 -23.17 0.66
C ASN A 162 1.26 -22.31 0.71
N GLN A 163 0.10 -22.94 0.50
CA GLN A 163 -1.17 -22.20 0.44
C GLN A 163 -1.50 -21.48 1.76
N GLY A 164 -1.28 -22.12 2.90
CA GLY A 164 -1.56 -21.51 4.20
C GLY A 164 -0.62 -20.36 4.54
N ALA A 165 0.69 -20.51 4.31
CA ALA A 165 1.68 -19.46 4.48
C ALA A 165 1.38 -18.24 3.61
N THR A 166 0.99 -18.47 2.35
CA THR A 166 0.56 -17.39 1.45
C THR A 166 -0.67 -16.65 2.01
N ALA A 167 -1.65 -17.39 2.54
CA ALA A 167 -2.86 -16.80 3.10
C ALA A 167 -2.57 -15.99 4.38
N ILE A 168 -1.68 -16.48 5.24
CA ILE A 168 -1.26 -15.79 6.46
C ILE A 168 -0.53 -14.48 6.10
N LEU A 169 0.43 -14.54 5.18
CA LEU A 169 1.17 -13.35 4.72
C LEU A 169 0.22 -12.31 4.10
N TYR A 170 -0.68 -12.73 3.22
CA TYR A 170 -1.66 -11.84 2.60
C TYR A 170 -2.61 -11.20 3.63
N SER A 171 -3.05 -11.99 4.62
CA SER A 171 -3.94 -11.51 5.68
C SER A 171 -3.24 -10.51 6.60
N ALA A 172 -2.00 -10.78 7.02
CA ALA A 172 -1.24 -9.94 7.95
C ALA A 172 -0.97 -8.54 7.38
N TYR A 173 -0.77 -8.43 6.07
CA TYR A 173 -0.47 -7.17 5.40
C TYR A 173 -1.66 -6.56 4.66
N GLU A 174 -2.84 -7.17 4.72
CA GLU A 174 -4.05 -6.72 4.03
C GLU A 174 -3.90 -6.46 2.53
N GLY A 175 -3.06 -7.27 1.87
CA GLY A 175 -2.74 -7.04 0.47
C GLY A 175 -1.81 -5.83 0.21
N ASN A 176 -1.21 -5.23 1.24
CA ASN A 176 -0.07 -4.31 1.08
C ASN A 176 1.13 -5.09 0.53
N VAL A 177 1.34 -4.97 -0.77
CA VAL A 177 2.31 -5.76 -1.51
C VAL A 177 3.73 -5.43 -1.09
N GLU A 178 4.02 -4.16 -0.83
CA GLU A 178 5.36 -3.73 -0.42
C GLU A 178 5.77 -4.39 0.91
N GLY A 179 4.89 -4.35 1.91
CA GLY A 179 5.14 -4.99 3.20
C GLY A 179 5.36 -6.50 3.08
N MET A 180 4.56 -7.17 2.25
CA MET A 180 4.75 -8.60 1.98
C MET A 180 6.11 -8.90 1.31
N VAL A 181 6.55 -8.05 0.37
CA VAL A 181 7.87 -8.21 -0.27
C VAL A 181 9.00 -8.01 0.74
N GLN A 182 8.88 -7.01 1.63
CA GLN A 182 9.87 -6.74 2.68
C GLN A 182 10.03 -7.95 3.63
N VAL A 183 8.92 -8.58 4.03
CA VAL A 183 8.97 -9.82 4.84
C VAL A 183 9.72 -10.93 4.11
N LEU A 184 9.41 -11.17 2.84
CA LEU A 184 10.09 -12.22 2.07
C LEU A 184 11.59 -11.95 1.94
N GLN A 185 11.98 -10.70 1.70
CA GLN A 185 13.39 -10.29 1.66
C GLN A 185 14.06 -10.51 3.02
N LYS A 186 13.37 -10.19 4.12
CA LYS A 186 13.88 -10.44 5.47
C LYS A 186 14.09 -11.94 5.71
N MET A 187 13.14 -12.78 5.33
CA MET A 187 13.26 -14.23 5.47
C MET A 187 14.48 -14.77 4.69
N GLU A 188 14.72 -14.28 3.48
CA GLU A 188 15.93 -14.60 2.71
C GLU A 188 17.20 -14.14 3.45
N LEU A 189 17.23 -12.92 4.00
CA LEU A 189 18.36 -12.40 4.78
C LEU A 189 18.63 -13.20 6.07
N CYS A 190 17.58 -13.75 6.69
CA CYS A 190 17.70 -14.69 7.81
C CYS A 190 18.21 -16.08 7.38
N GLY A 191 18.46 -16.29 6.09
CA GLY A 191 19.01 -17.52 5.54
C GLY A 191 17.98 -18.61 5.28
N LEU A 192 16.68 -18.31 5.33
CA LEU A 192 15.65 -19.27 4.99
C LEU A 192 15.69 -19.57 3.49
N LYS A 193 15.47 -20.84 3.15
CA LYS A 193 15.41 -21.35 1.77
C LYS A 193 14.42 -22.49 1.68
N GLY A 194 13.84 -22.68 0.51
CA GLY A 194 12.90 -23.77 0.24
C GLY A 194 11.47 -23.47 0.67
N GLU A 195 10.70 -24.51 0.97
CA GLU A 195 9.28 -24.35 1.29
C GLU A 195 9.06 -23.76 2.69
N ILE A 196 8.20 -22.75 2.75
CA ILE A 196 7.77 -22.06 3.96
C ILE A 196 6.34 -22.48 4.28
N ASN A 197 6.17 -23.04 5.47
CA ASN A 197 4.87 -23.46 6.00
C ASN A 197 4.22 -22.37 6.88
N GLU A 198 3.01 -22.65 7.35
CA GLU A 198 2.21 -21.73 8.17
C GLU A 198 2.87 -21.37 9.50
N GLU A 199 3.61 -22.30 10.11
CA GLU A 199 4.28 -22.10 11.38
C GLU A 199 5.47 -21.15 11.23
N GLN A 200 6.38 -21.44 10.29
CA GLN A 200 7.51 -20.58 9.96
C GLN A 200 7.06 -19.18 9.50
N MET A 201 6.00 -19.12 8.69
CA MET A 201 5.43 -17.84 8.29
C MET A 201 4.92 -17.06 9.49
N ARG A 202 4.20 -17.70 10.42
CA ARG A 202 3.77 -17.07 11.67
C ARG A 202 4.94 -16.65 12.53
N GLU A 203 6.00 -17.44 12.66
CA GLU A 203 7.19 -17.07 13.43
C GLU A 203 7.90 -15.85 12.85
N HIS A 204 7.99 -15.72 11.53
CA HIS A 204 8.60 -14.54 10.92
C HIS A 204 7.70 -13.31 10.98
N ILE A 205 6.39 -13.49 10.84
CA ILE A 205 5.42 -12.41 11.07
C ILE A 205 5.32 -12.06 12.56
N SER A 206 5.62 -12.97 13.51
CA SER A 206 5.47 -12.75 14.96
C SER A 206 6.76 -12.40 15.70
N SER A 207 7.93 -12.80 15.20
CA SER A 207 9.21 -12.18 15.59
C SER A 207 9.30 -10.74 15.07
N ASP A 208 8.53 -10.43 14.01
CA ASP A 208 8.08 -9.11 13.63
C ASP A 208 6.65 -8.83 14.10
N ALA A 209 6.23 -9.17 15.34
CA ALA A 209 4.88 -8.84 15.82
C ALA A 209 4.61 -7.31 15.93
N HIS A 210 5.07 -6.51 14.98
CA HIS A 210 4.31 -5.47 14.31
C HIS A 210 2.90 -5.97 14.04
N PHE A 211 2.07 -5.90 15.08
CA PHE A 211 0.67 -5.72 14.87
C PHE A 211 0.49 -4.57 13.89
N SER A 212 -0.37 -4.76 12.92
CA SER A 212 -0.80 -3.69 12.04
C SER A 212 -1.87 -2.85 12.75
N ALA A 213 -2.15 -1.66 12.23
CA ALA A 213 -3.31 -0.89 12.64
C ALA A 213 -4.63 -1.68 12.48
N PHE A 214 -4.65 -2.73 11.65
CA PHE A 214 -5.80 -3.60 11.49
C PHE A 214 -5.91 -4.66 12.58
N ASP A 215 -4.80 -5.30 12.96
CA ASP A 215 -4.79 -6.21 14.11
C ASP A 215 -5.28 -5.49 15.37
N TYR A 216 -4.93 -4.21 15.51
CA TYR A 216 -5.49 -3.35 16.55
C TYR A 216 -7.01 -3.23 16.45
N ILE A 217 -7.55 -2.80 15.31
CA ILE A 217 -9.01 -2.63 15.17
C ILE A 217 -9.76 -3.94 15.30
N GLU A 218 -9.26 -5.03 14.72
CA GLU A 218 -9.88 -6.34 14.84
C GLU A 218 -9.90 -6.82 16.28
N SER A 219 -8.77 -6.70 17.00
CA SER A 219 -8.72 -7.00 18.43
C SER A 219 -9.67 -6.13 19.25
N LEU A 220 -9.84 -4.86 18.84
CA LEU A 220 -10.67 -3.88 19.54
C LEU A 220 -12.17 -4.15 19.36
N ILE A 221 -12.61 -4.60 18.18
CA ILE A 221 -14.04 -4.84 17.91
C ILE A 221 -14.48 -6.29 18.13
N ASP A 222 -13.54 -7.25 18.15
CA ASP A 222 -13.85 -8.65 18.43
C ASP A 222 -14.09 -8.85 19.93
N PRO A 223 -15.31 -9.17 20.40
CA PRO A 223 -15.59 -9.38 21.82
C PRO A 223 -14.88 -10.61 22.42
N SER A 224 -14.40 -11.54 21.59
CA SER A 224 -13.69 -12.74 22.05
C SER A 224 -12.25 -12.46 22.49
N VAL A 225 -11.66 -11.35 22.02
CA VAL A 225 -10.27 -11.01 22.31
C VAL A 225 -10.13 -10.42 23.73
N PRO A 226 -9.25 -10.97 24.60
CA PRO A 226 -9.02 -10.44 25.94
C PRO A 226 -8.49 -9.00 25.95
N VAL A 227 -8.81 -8.24 27.01
CA VAL A 227 -8.39 -6.83 27.14
C VAL A 227 -6.88 -6.70 27.11
N GLU A 228 -6.18 -7.60 27.80
CA GLU A 228 -4.72 -7.63 27.91
C GLU A 228 -4.09 -7.71 26.52
N ARG A 229 -4.69 -8.52 25.64
CA ARG A 229 -4.22 -8.66 24.26
C ARG A 229 -4.46 -7.39 23.44
N ARG A 230 -5.61 -6.71 23.61
CA ARG A 230 -5.91 -5.44 22.91
C ARG A 230 -4.92 -4.36 23.30
N VAL A 231 -4.63 -4.25 24.60
CA VAL A 231 -3.68 -3.27 25.15
C VAL A 231 -2.26 -3.59 24.69
N GLN A 232 -1.84 -4.86 24.76
CA GLN A 232 -0.53 -5.28 24.25
C GLN A 232 -0.34 -4.91 22.77
N ILE A 233 -1.36 -5.13 21.94
CA ILE A 233 -1.32 -4.77 20.52
C ILE A 233 -1.12 -3.26 20.32
N MET A 234 -1.85 -2.45 21.09
CA MET A 234 -1.74 -1.00 21.06
C MET A 234 -0.36 -0.51 21.49
N GLU A 235 0.19 -1.07 22.58
CA GLU A 235 1.52 -0.70 23.11
C GLU A 235 2.63 -1.00 22.10
N VAL A 236 2.60 -2.19 21.51
CA VAL A 236 3.57 -2.57 20.48
C VAL A 236 3.47 -1.70 19.23
N LEU A 237 2.26 -1.25 18.85
CA LEU A 237 2.08 -0.29 17.76
C LEU A 237 2.73 1.07 18.06
N LEU A 238 2.54 1.58 19.28
CA LEU A 238 3.15 2.83 19.74
C LEU A 238 4.68 2.72 19.77
N GLU A 239 5.22 1.62 20.28
CA GLU A 239 6.67 1.34 20.30
C GLU A 239 7.26 1.28 18.88
N ASN A 240 6.49 0.79 17.91
CA ASN A 240 6.88 0.73 16.49
C ASN A 240 6.65 2.06 15.74
N GLY A 241 6.34 3.15 16.44
CA GLY A 241 6.25 4.49 15.87
C GLY A 241 4.88 4.86 15.28
N VAL A 242 3.84 4.05 15.49
CA VAL A 242 2.47 4.47 15.18
C VAL A 242 2.06 5.54 16.17
N THR A 243 1.56 6.67 15.66
CA THR A 243 1.20 7.82 16.50
C THR A 243 -0.12 7.60 17.24
N ALA A 244 -0.29 8.24 18.40
CA ALA A 244 -1.57 8.27 19.12
C ALA A 244 -2.69 8.82 18.22
N MET A 245 -2.38 9.84 17.40
CA MET A 245 -3.32 10.40 16.41
C MET A 245 -3.84 9.36 15.41
N GLU A 246 -2.96 8.51 14.90
CA GLU A 246 -3.38 7.44 14.00
C GLU A 246 -4.29 6.45 14.73
N LEU A 247 -3.93 6.02 15.95
CA LEU A 247 -4.77 5.09 16.72
C LEU A 247 -6.16 5.68 17.03
N VAL A 248 -6.25 6.97 17.37
CA VAL A 248 -7.53 7.69 17.52
C VAL A 248 -8.33 7.66 16.22
N SER A 249 -7.71 8.02 15.08
CA SER A 249 -8.39 8.04 13.78
C SER A 249 -8.93 6.67 13.36
N ARG A 250 -8.12 5.61 13.57
CA ARG A 250 -8.51 4.22 13.28
C ARG A 250 -9.64 3.76 14.18
N THR A 251 -9.56 4.06 15.48
CA THR A 251 -10.60 3.74 16.46
C THR A 251 -11.91 4.43 16.09
N GLY A 252 -11.86 5.70 15.68
CA GLY A 252 -13.04 6.44 15.24
C GLY A 252 -13.69 5.89 13.99
N SER A 253 -12.88 5.49 13.02
CA SER A 253 -13.40 4.82 11.82
C SER A 253 -14.15 3.54 12.18
N ALA A 254 -13.58 2.72 13.07
CA ALA A 254 -14.20 1.47 13.50
C ALA A 254 -15.48 1.68 14.33
N LEU A 255 -15.45 2.56 15.33
CA LEU A 255 -16.62 2.87 16.16
C LEU A 255 -17.75 3.51 15.32
N GLY A 256 -17.42 4.36 14.36
CA GLY A 256 -18.37 4.91 13.40
C GLY A 256 -19.06 3.82 12.58
N THR A 257 -18.30 2.88 12.02
CA THR A 257 -18.89 1.72 11.31
C THR A 257 -19.79 0.88 12.24
N LEU A 258 -19.38 0.61 13.48
CA LEU A 258 -20.22 -0.14 14.43
C LEU A 258 -21.51 0.62 14.76
N HIS A 259 -21.43 1.94 14.93
CA HIS A 259 -22.58 2.81 15.20
C HIS A 259 -23.59 2.83 14.05
N GLU A 260 -23.13 3.02 12.82
CA GLU A 260 -23.98 2.96 11.64
C GLU A 260 -24.65 1.59 11.49
N MET A 261 -23.87 0.51 11.64
CA MET A 261 -24.39 -0.85 11.56
C MET A 261 -25.42 -1.13 12.65
N ARG A 262 -25.17 -0.70 13.89
CA ARG A 262 -26.12 -0.86 14.99
C ARG A 262 -27.41 -0.09 14.73
N THR A 263 -27.30 1.15 14.26
CA THR A 263 -28.46 1.99 13.90
C THR A 263 -29.33 1.33 12.83
N ILE A 264 -28.70 0.75 11.81
CA ILE A 264 -29.41 0.03 10.74
C ILE A 264 -30.05 -1.26 11.28
N LEU A 265 -29.33 -2.02 12.11
CA LEU A 265 -29.87 -3.23 12.74
C LEU A 265 -31.10 -2.93 13.61
N ASP A 266 -31.10 -1.82 14.35
CA ASP A 266 -32.22 -1.39 15.20
C ASP A 266 -33.43 -0.90 14.39
N THR A 267 -33.22 -0.38 13.18
CA THR A 267 -34.28 0.23 12.37
C THR A 267 -34.83 -0.70 11.29
N THR A 268 -33.97 -1.37 10.53
CA THR A 268 -34.36 -2.18 9.35
C THR A 268 -34.07 -3.67 9.52
N GLY A 269 -33.20 -4.05 10.47
CA GLY A 269 -32.83 -5.45 10.73
C GLY A 269 -31.94 -6.12 9.67
N SER A 270 -31.63 -5.45 8.55
CA SER A 270 -30.79 -6.00 7.47
C SER A 270 -29.66 -5.05 7.07
N LEU A 271 -28.45 -5.60 6.94
CA LEU A 271 -27.22 -4.89 6.57
C LEU A 271 -26.75 -5.17 5.15
N GLU A 272 -27.54 -5.89 4.34
CA GLU A 272 -27.11 -6.34 3.01
C GLU A 272 -26.78 -5.16 2.07
N ASN A 273 -27.65 -4.15 2.05
CA ASN A 273 -27.42 -2.91 1.30
C ASN A 273 -26.22 -2.11 1.85
N TYR A 274 -26.02 -2.11 3.18
CA TYR A 274 -24.90 -1.44 3.81
C TYR A 274 -23.56 -2.07 3.38
N PHE A 275 -23.45 -3.40 3.46
CA PHE A 275 -22.23 -4.10 3.06
C PHE A 275 -21.84 -3.90 1.59
N ASN A 276 -22.84 -3.76 0.71
CA ASN A 276 -22.57 -3.58 -0.72
C ASN A 276 -22.12 -2.14 -1.08
N ASN A 277 -22.43 -1.18 -0.22
CA ASN A 277 -22.08 0.23 -0.40
C ASN A 277 -20.89 0.70 0.44
N HIS A 278 -20.54 -0.03 1.50
CA HIS A 278 -19.43 0.33 2.39
C HIS A 278 -18.06 0.08 1.75
N ARG A 279 -17.18 1.10 1.76
CA ARG A 279 -15.86 1.09 1.09
C ARG A 279 -15.00 -0.14 1.44
N LEU A 280 -14.90 -0.49 2.73
CA LEU A 280 -14.10 -1.62 3.21
C LEU A 280 -14.85 -2.97 3.13
N LEU A 281 -16.01 -3.07 3.78
CA LEU A 281 -16.80 -4.31 3.88
C LEU A 281 -17.38 -4.82 2.55
N LYS A 282 -17.43 -4.00 1.49
CA LYS A 282 -17.75 -4.46 0.14
C LYS A 282 -16.70 -5.44 -0.38
N SER A 283 -15.42 -5.06 -0.28
CA SER A 283 -14.28 -5.82 -0.79
C SER A 283 -13.84 -6.91 0.19
N TYR A 284 -13.92 -6.66 1.50
CA TYR A 284 -13.44 -7.57 2.54
C TYR A 284 -14.58 -8.35 3.22
N LYS A 285 -15.15 -9.33 2.50
CA LYS A 285 -16.29 -10.13 2.98
C LYS A 285 -16.02 -10.89 4.28
N ALA A 286 -14.78 -11.35 4.50
CA ALA A 286 -14.38 -12.05 5.72
C ALA A 286 -14.59 -11.19 6.99
N LYS A 287 -14.41 -9.88 6.89
CA LYS A 287 -14.58 -8.93 8.00
C LYS A 287 -16.03 -8.59 8.32
N ARG A 288 -16.98 -8.92 7.43
CA ARG A 288 -18.41 -8.61 7.64
C ARG A 288 -18.93 -9.25 8.93
N ASN A 289 -18.56 -10.51 9.20
CA ASN A 289 -18.99 -11.21 10.40
C ASN A 289 -18.38 -10.61 11.67
N LEU A 290 -17.11 -10.19 11.61
CA LEU A 290 -16.43 -9.53 12.73
C LEU A 290 -17.15 -8.22 13.11
N TYR A 291 -17.36 -7.32 12.14
CA TYR A 291 -18.07 -6.07 12.37
C TYR A 291 -19.54 -6.28 12.77
N LEU A 292 -20.20 -7.27 12.17
CA LEU A 292 -21.57 -7.65 12.54
C LEU A 292 -21.64 -8.10 14.00
N ASN A 293 -20.69 -8.92 14.44
CA ASN A 293 -20.62 -9.38 15.83
C ASN A 293 -20.32 -8.21 16.77
N GLY A 294 -19.39 -7.32 16.41
CA GLY A 294 -19.12 -6.09 17.18
C GLY A 294 -20.36 -5.21 17.34
N ALA A 295 -21.11 -4.98 16.25
CA ALA A 295 -22.31 -4.15 16.25
C ALA A 295 -23.49 -4.82 17.00
N ARG A 296 -23.60 -6.15 16.94
CA ARG A 296 -24.62 -6.89 17.69
C ARG A 296 -24.35 -6.89 19.18
N ASN A 297 -23.08 -6.95 19.56
CA ASN A 297 -22.69 -7.01 20.96
C ASN A 297 -22.77 -5.65 21.65
N ASN A 298 -22.70 -4.52 20.94
CA ASN A 298 -22.77 -3.18 21.54
C ASN A 298 -24.09 -2.48 21.24
N SER A 299 -24.79 -2.01 22.26
CA SER A 299 -25.98 -1.15 22.12
C SER A 299 -25.60 0.25 21.64
N LEU A 300 -26.56 1.01 21.09
CA LEU A 300 -26.32 2.40 20.70
C LEU A 300 -25.82 3.27 21.87
N LYS A 301 -26.34 3.04 23.08
CA LYS A 301 -25.92 3.77 24.28
C LYS A 301 -24.45 3.50 24.62
N GLU A 302 -24.01 2.25 24.51
CA GLU A 302 -22.59 1.89 24.74
C GLU A 302 -21.69 2.49 23.66
N LEU A 303 -22.11 2.44 22.38
CA LEU A 303 -21.34 3.04 21.28
C LEU A 303 -21.23 4.57 21.43
N HIS A 304 -22.30 5.25 21.87
CA HIS A 304 -22.23 6.68 22.18
C HIS A 304 -21.22 6.98 23.27
N HIS A 305 -21.21 6.21 24.37
CA HIS A 305 -20.23 6.37 25.43
C HIS A 305 -18.79 6.16 24.93
N LEU A 306 -18.55 5.17 24.08
CA LEU A 306 -17.23 4.94 23.49
C LEU A 306 -16.80 6.07 22.55
N ILE A 307 -17.74 6.66 21.81
CA ILE A 307 -17.50 7.83 20.96
C ILE A 307 -17.19 9.08 21.81
N ASP A 308 -17.82 9.24 22.98
CA ASP A 308 -17.50 10.32 23.91
C ASP A 308 -16.07 10.19 24.45
N LEU A 309 -15.66 8.97 24.85
CA LEU A 309 -14.28 8.68 25.23
C LEU A 309 -13.31 8.96 24.08
N LEU A 310 -13.65 8.54 22.86
CA LEU A 310 -12.82 8.81 21.69
C LEU A 310 -12.69 10.31 21.40
N THR A 311 -13.77 11.07 21.57
CA THR A 311 -13.77 12.52 21.40
C THR A 311 -12.83 13.19 22.40
N LYS A 312 -12.80 12.69 23.65
CA LYS A 312 -11.82 13.10 24.66
C LYS A 312 -10.40 12.77 24.19
N ALA A 313 -10.15 11.57 23.69
CA ALA A 313 -8.82 11.19 23.17
C ALA A 313 -8.38 12.07 21.97
N ASP A 314 -9.27 12.36 21.02
CA ASP A 314 -8.97 13.27 19.89
C ASP A 314 -8.63 14.68 20.37
N PHE A 315 -9.35 15.20 21.37
CA PHE A 315 -9.01 16.49 21.98
C PHE A 315 -7.62 16.48 22.64
N LEU A 316 -7.28 15.43 23.39
CA LEU A 316 -5.99 15.30 24.07
C LEU A 316 -4.82 15.26 23.07
N VAL A 317 -4.91 14.42 22.03
CA VAL A 317 -3.88 14.34 20.97
C VAL A 317 -3.69 15.69 20.26
N ARG A 318 -4.79 16.40 19.96
CA ARG A 318 -4.70 17.73 19.31
C ARG A 318 -4.03 18.79 20.19
N ASN A 319 -4.02 18.59 21.51
CA ASN A 319 -3.34 19.44 22.47
C ASN A 319 -1.96 18.89 22.88
N PHE A 320 -1.42 17.90 22.15
CA PHE A 320 -0.12 17.28 22.41
C PHE A 320 -0.02 16.51 23.74
N GLU A 321 -1.15 16.01 24.25
CA GLU A 321 -1.25 15.16 25.45
C GLU A 321 -1.39 13.68 25.05
N ASP A 322 -0.35 13.15 24.39
CA ASP A 322 -0.37 11.81 23.79
C ASP A 322 -0.48 10.67 24.83
N GLU A 323 0.15 10.80 25.98
CA GLU A 323 0.11 9.77 27.04
C GLU A 323 -1.30 9.63 27.62
N GLU A 324 -1.96 10.75 27.91
CA GLU A 324 -3.34 10.80 28.39
C GLU A 324 -4.32 10.28 27.32
N ALA A 325 -4.10 10.63 26.05
CA ALA A 325 -4.90 10.10 24.95
C ALA A 325 -4.80 8.57 24.85
N VAL A 326 -3.58 8.02 24.98
CA VAL A 326 -3.35 6.57 25.00
C VAL A 326 -4.07 5.92 26.18
N MET A 327 -4.09 6.55 27.36
CA MET A 327 -4.85 6.05 28.51
C MET A 327 -6.36 5.97 28.22
N VAL A 328 -6.91 6.97 27.54
CA VAL A 328 -8.32 6.95 27.11
C VAL A 328 -8.57 5.87 26.05
N LEU A 329 -7.64 5.62 25.12
CA LEU A 329 -7.74 4.51 24.18
C LEU A 329 -7.74 3.14 24.89
N LYS A 330 -6.92 2.97 25.94
CA LYS A 330 -6.94 1.77 26.79
C LYS A 330 -8.29 1.61 27.50
N GLU A 331 -8.89 2.71 27.98
CA GLU A 331 -10.24 2.70 28.56
C GLU A 331 -11.31 2.24 27.56
N ILE A 332 -11.23 2.69 26.30
CA ILE A 332 -12.10 2.21 25.22
C ILE A 332 -11.94 0.70 25.00
N ALA A 333 -10.69 0.19 25.00
CA ALA A 333 -10.42 -1.24 24.84
C ALA A 333 -11.01 -2.09 25.96
N VAL A 334 -10.99 -1.58 27.20
CA VAL A 334 -11.64 -2.18 28.36
C VAL A 334 -13.16 -2.18 28.19
N ALA A 335 -13.75 -1.03 27.89
CA ALA A 335 -15.20 -0.85 27.81
C ALA A 335 -15.84 -1.74 26.73
N LEU A 336 -15.15 -1.97 25.61
CA LEU A 336 -15.59 -2.86 24.53
C LEU A 336 -15.59 -4.34 24.90
N SER A 337 -14.82 -4.76 25.91
CA SER A 337 -14.75 -6.17 26.32
C SER A 337 -15.94 -6.64 27.15
N LYS A 338 -16.73 -5.71 27.71
CA LYS A 338 -17.91 -5.95 28.58
C LYS A 338 -17.65 -6.82 29.81
N LYS A 339 -16.41 -7.22 30.08
CA LYS A 339 -16.02 -7.95 31.28
C LYS A 339 -15.83 -6.94 32.42
N GLN A 340 -16.40 -7.25 33.58
CA GLN A 340 -15.93 -6.63 34.81
C GLN A 340 -14.46 -7.01 34.98
N LEU A 341 -13.57 -6.03 34.89
CA LEU A 341 -12.19 -6.19 35.35
C LEU A 341 -12.25 -6.59 36.82
N ARG A 342 -11.90 -7.85 37.13
CA ARG A 342 -11.63 -8.25 38.52
C ARG A 342 -10.28 -7.65 38.89
N LEU A 343 -10.32 -6.50 39.57
CA LEU A 343 -9.14 -5.81 40.06
C LEU A 343 -8.63 -6.42 41.38
N TYR A 344 -8.57 -7.75 41.51
CA TYR A 344 -7.87 -8.44 42.61
C TYR A 344 -7.50 -9.87 42.19
N THR A 345 -6.22 -10.20 42.30
CA THR A 345 -5.75 -11.54 42.67
C THR A 345 -6.05 -11.69 44.16
N ASP A 346 -6.97 -12.57 44.53
CA ASP A 346 -7.00 -13.09 45.89
C ASP A 346 -5.75 -13.98 46.07
N ASP A 347 -5.07 -13.78 47.19
CA ASP A 347 -3.79 -14.38 47.63
C ASP A 347 -3.64 -15.91 47.45
#